data_AF-A0AAW1K2B6-F1
#
_entry.id   AF-A0AAW1K2B6-F1
#
_cell.length_a   1.000
_cell.length_b   1.000
_cell.length_c   1.000
_cell.angle_alpha   90.00
_cell.angle_beta   90.00
_cell.angle_gamma   90.00
#
_symmetry.space_group_name_H-M   'P 1'
#
loop_
_entity.id
_entity.type
_entity.pdbx_description
1 polymer ?
#
loop_
_entity_poly.entity_id
_entity_poly.type
_entity_poly.pdbx_seq_one_letter_code
_entity_poly.pdbx_strand_id
1 'polypeptide(L)'
;MKSGLMEKRVVHLLEGSSTEELTHATRLSLRRTGRRDVAYLLKEATTSTKRATKIKKIYHAKPKEAKPYTPEKRATKIKKIYHAKPKEAKPYTPEEALNLQVQLKLSKRDYQLLRSEAIERNCTIYP
;
A
#
# COMPACT_ATOMS: atom_id res chain seq x y z
N MET A 1 -45.15 -13.87 2.29
CA MET A 1 -45.74 -14.21 0.96
C MET A 1 -45.18 -13.42 -0.23
N LYS A 2 -44.17 -12.53 -0.08
CA LYS A 2 -43.62 -11.74 -1.21
C LYS A 2 -42.51 -12.43 -2.03
N SER A 3 -41.91 -13.51 -1.53
CA SER A 3 -40.79 -14.21 -2.20
C SER A 3 -41.22 -14.88 -3.51
N GLY A 4 -42.32 -15.64 -3.50
CA GLY A 4 -42.78 -16.37 -4.69
C GLY A 4 -43.25 -15.49 -5.84
N LEU A 5 -43.63 -14.23 -5.58
CA LEU A 5 -43.97 -13.27 -6.64
C LEU A 5 -42.71 -12.73 -7.34
N MET A 6 -41.65 -12.50 -6.57
CA MET A 6 -40.36 -12.05 -7.11
C MET A 6 -39.68 -13.15 -7.91
N GLU A 7 -39.72 -14.39 -7.42
CA GLU A 7 -39.20 -15.55 -8.14
C GLU A 7 -39.82 -15.66 -9.54
N LYS A 8 -41.15 -15.64 -9.64
CA LYS A 8 -41.86 -15.68 -10.95
C LYS A 8 -41.47 -14.54 -11.90
N ARG A 9 -41.18 -13.35 -11.38
CA ARG A 9 -40.73 -12.21 -12.20
C ARG A 9 -39.30 -12.36 -12.69
N VAL A 10 -38.45 -13.08 -11.95
CA VAL A 10 -37.03 -13.25 -12.25
C VAL A 10 -36.75 -14.48 -13.12
N VAL A 11 -37.67 -15.46 -13.17
CA VAL A 11 -37.53 -16.69 -13.97
C VAL A 11 -37.13 -16.40 -15.43
N HIS A 12 -37.79 -15.45 -16.10
CA HIS A 12 -37.46 -15.13 -17.50
C HIS A 12 -36.02 -14.62 -17.68
N LEU A 13 -35.45 -13.93 -16.67
CA LEU A 13 -34.06 -13.46 -16.68
C LEU A 13 -33.08 -14.61 -16.45
N LEU A 14 -33.47 -15.62 -15.68
CA LEU A 14 -32.66 -16.81 -15.44
C LEU A 14 -32.61 -17.70 -16.67
N GLU A 15 -33.71 -17.81 -17.41
CA GLU A 15 -33.79 -18.61 -18.64
C GLU A 15 -33.08 -17.95 -19.83
N GLY A 16 -33.07 -16.61 -19.90
CA GLY A 16 -32.52 -15.86 -21.02
C GLY A 16 -31.06 -15.40 -20.89
N SER A 17 -30.39 -15.65 -19.77
CA SER A 17 -29.03 -15.15 -19.53
C SER A 17 -28.09 -16.21 -18.98
N SER A 18 -26.81 -16.11 -19.34
CA SER A 18 -25.80 -17.04 -18.83
C SER A 18 -25.50 -16.78 -17.34
N THR A 19 -25.14 -17.82 -16.60
CA THR A 19 -24.76 -17.74 -15.19
C THR A 19 -23.58 -16.78 -14.96
N GLU A 20 -22.65 -16.71 -15.92
CA GLU A 20 -21.50 -15.80 -15.88
C GLU A 20 -21.93 -14.33 -16.00
N GLU A 21 -22.90 -14.05 -16.87
CA GLU A 21 -23.46 -12.72 -17.11
C GLU A 21 -24.23 -12.23 -15.90
N LEU A 22 -25.08 -13.09 -15.31
CA LEU A 22 -25.82 -12.79 -14.08
C LEU A 22 -24.87 -12.51 -12.91
N THR A 23 -23.79 -13.29 -12.80
CA THR A 23 -22.74 -13.08 -11.80
C THR A 23 -21.99 -11.77 -12.02
N HIS A 24 -21.71 -11.40 -13.27
CA HIS A 24 -21.07 -10.13 -13.61
C HIS A 24 -21.98 -8.92 -13.36
N ALA A 25 -23.25 -9.00 -13.76
CA ALA A 25 -24.26 -7.98 -13.54
C ALA A 25 -24.47 -7.72 -12.04
N THR A 26 -24.51 -8.77 -11.23
CA THR A 26 -24.61 -8.67 -9.76
C THR A 26 -23.41 -7.94 -9.17
N ARG A 27 -22.18 -8.27 -9.60
CA ARG A 27 -20.96 -7.55 -9.17
C ARG A 27 -20.98 -6.07 -9.56
N LEU A 28 -21.46 -5.75 -10.75
CA LEU A 28 -21.61 -4.36 -11.23
C LEU A 28 -22.62 -3.59 -10.37
N SER A 29 -23.78 -4.19 -10.09
CA SER A 29 -24.82 -3.60 -9.26
C SER A 29 -24.29 -3.28 -7.85
N LEU A 30 -23.63 -4.25 -7.20
CA LEU A 30 -23.05 -4.06 -5.86
C LEU A 30 -21.98 -2.95 -5.81
N ARG A 31 -21.18 -2.80 -6.88
CA ARG A 31 -20.20 -1.70 -6.99
C ARG A 31 -20.87 -0.35 -7.15
N ARG A 32 -21.94 -0.26 -7.93
CA ARG A 32 -22.73 0.96 -8.14
C ARG A 32 -23.41 1.41 -6.84
N THR A 33 -23.90 0.48 -6.03
CA THR A 33 -24.49 0.78 -4.72
C THR A 33 -23.46 0.99 -3.60
N GLY A 34 -22.16 1.03 -3.90
CA GLY A 34 -21.09 1.24 -2.93
C GLY A 34 -20.70 0.03 -2.07
N ARG A 35 -21.34 -1.14 -2.24
CA ARG A 35 -21.07 -2.38 -1.49
C ARG A 35 -19.92 -3.16 -2.09
N ARG A 36 -18.72 -2.56 -2.06
CA ARG A 36 -17.52 -3.12 -2.71
C ARG A 36 -17.06 -4.44 -2.09
N ASP A 37 -17.20 -4.61 -0.78
CA ASP A 37 -16.76 -5.81 -0.06
C ASP A 37 -17.56 -7.04 -0.47
N VAL A 38 -18.89 -6.91 -0.59
CA VAL A 38 -19.77 -7.99 -1.05
C VAL A 38 -19.45 -8.35 -2.51
N ALA A 39 -19.19 -7.37 -3.36
CA ALA A 39 -18.77 -7.61 -4.75
C ALA A 39 -17.43 -8.35 -4.83
N TYR A 40 -16.54 -8.10 -3.87
CA TYR A 40 -15.25 -8.78 -3.76
C TYR A 40 -15.43 -10.24 -3.33
N LEU A 41 -16.22 -10.50 -2.29
CA LEU A 41 -16.55 -11.86 -1.84
C LEU A 41 -17.23 -12.70 -2.93
N LEU A 42 -18.18 -12.11 -3.66
CA LEU A 42 -18.84 -12.80 -4.78
C LEU A 42 -17.82 -13.18 -5.87
N LYS A 43 -16.88 -12.29 -6.19
CA LYS A 43 -15.79 -12.59 -7.14
C LYS A 43 -14.93 -13.73 -6.64
N GLU A 44 -14.55 -13.75 -5.36
CA GLU A 44 -13.75 -14.84 -4.79
C GLU A 44 -14.50 -16.17 -4.75
N ALA A 45 -15.80 -16.16 -4.47
CA ALA A 45 -16.64 -17.34 -4.46
C ALA A 45 -16.85 -17.91 -5.87
N THR A 46 -17.02 -17.06 -6.89
CA THR A 46 -17.30 -17.50 -8.27
C THR A 46 -16.02 -17.79 -9.07
N THR A 47 -14.90 -17.14 -8.76
CA THR A 47 -13.61 -17.46 -9.39
C THR A 47 -13.01 -18.68 -8.72
N SER A 48 -13.20 -19.86 -9.33
CA SER A 48 -12.60 -21.11 -8.84
C SER A 48 -11.07 -20.96 -8.68
N THR A 49 -10.68 -21.11 -7.41
CA THR A 49 -9.37 -21.49 -6.86
C THR A 49 -8.12 -20.94 -7.58
N LYS A 50 -7.82 -19.66 -7.35
CA LYS A 50 -6.41 -19.20 -7.32
C LYS A 50 -5.52 -20.14 -6.48
N ARG A 51 -6.13 -20.83 -5.50
CA ARG A 51 -5.51 -21.91 -4.72
C ARG A 51 -5.12 -23.12 -5.56
N ALA A 52 -5.99 -23.67 -6.41
CA ALA A 52 -5.65 -24.87 -7.21
C ALA A 52 -4.62 -24.55 -8.30
N THR A 53 -4.73 -23.37 -8.94
CA THR A 53 -3.69 -22.90 -9.86
C THR A 53 -2.36 -22.64 -9.14
N LYS A 54 -2.38 -22.11 -7.92
CA LYS A 54 -1.19 -21.96 -7.06
C LYS A 54 -0.61 -23.31 -6.65
N ILE A 55 -1.44 -24.27 -6.26
CA ILE A 55 -1.03 -25.64 -5.91
C ILE A 55 -0.42 -26.33 -7.13
N LYS A 56 -1.07 -26.29 -8.30
CA LYS A 56 -0.56 -26.84 -9.55
C LYS A 56 0.78 -26.21 -9.95
N LYS A 57 0.91 -24.87 -9.82
CA LYS A 57 2.18 -24.17 -10.05
C LYS A 57 3.28 -24.60 -9.08
N ILE A 58 2.98 -24.79 -7.80
CA ILE A 58 3.96 -25.24 -6.80
C ILE A 58 4.35 -26.70 -7.04
N TYR A 59 3.38 -27.57 -7.35
CA TYR A 59 3.61 -28.99 -7.62
C TYR A 59 4.50 -29.23 -8.85
N HIS A 60 4.33 -28.43 -9.91
CA HIS A 60 5.16 -28.52 -11.12
C HIS A 60 6.41 -27.62 -11.08
N ALA A 61 6.54 -26.73 -10.09
CA ALA A 61 7.75 -25.93 -9.94
C ALA A 61 8.86 -26.78 -9.34
N LYS A 62 10.08 -26.70 -9.91
CA LYS A 62 11.26 -27.26 -9.26
C LYS A 62 11.42 -26.57 -7.89
N PRO A 63 11.72 -27.32 -6.81
CA PRO A 63 11.99 -26.70 -5.52
C PRO A 63 13.14 -25.70 -5.71
N LYS A 64 12.91 -24.44 -5.33
CA LYS A 64 13.99 -23.45 -5.33
C LYS A 64 15.00 -23.93 -4.29
N GLU A 65 16.17 -24.33 -4.75
CA GLU A 65 17.29 -24.63 -3.86
C GLU A 65 17.50 -23.43 -2.94
N ALA A 66 17.41 -23.69 -1.63
CA ALA A 66 17.67 -22.68 -0.63
C ALA A 66 19.12 -22.22 -0.83
N LYS A 67 19.32 -20.98 -1.26
CA LYS A 67 20.68 -20.42 -1.41
C LYS A 67 21.37 -20.56 -0.05
N PRO A 68 22.58 -21.13 0.02
CA PRO A 68 23.29 -21.29 1.28
C PRO A 68 23.53 -19.91 1.91
N TYR A 69 23.37 -19.82 3.23
CA TYR A 69 23.76 -18.64 3.99
C TYR A 69 25.27 -18.48 3.89
N THR A 70 25.74 -17.49 3.12
CA THR A 70 27.17 -17.17 3.04
C THR A 70 27.50 -16.05 4.03
N PRO A 71 28.40 -16.29 5.01
CA PRO A 71 28.87 -15.27 5.96
C PRO A 71 29.45 -14.02 5.28
N GLU A 72 29.91 -14.17 4.04
CA GLU A 72 30.41 -13.11 3.16
C GLU A 72 29.41 -11.96 2.98
N LYS A 73 28.11 -12.24 2.91
CA LYS A 73 27.06 -11.20 2.76
C LYS A 73 26.90 -10.36 4.03
N ARG A 74 27.11 -10.96 5.20
CA ARG A 74 27.09 -10.24 6.48
C ARG A 74 28.37 -9.42 6.63
N ALA A 75 29.52 -9.99 6.32
CA ALA A 75 30.82 -9.32 6.38
C ALA A 75 30.87 -8.09 5.44
N THR A 76 30.39 -8.22 4.21
CA THR A 76 30.31 -7.10 3.25
C THR A 76 29.36 -6.00 3.70
N LYS A 77 28.21 -6.36 4.30
CA LYS A 77 27.27 -5.37 4.89
C LYS A 77 27.91 -4.60 6.05
N ILE A 78 28.62 -5.30 6.94
CA ILE A 78 29.33 -4.68 8.08
C ILE A 78 30.43 -3.75 7.58
N LYS A 79 31.26 -4.18 6.63
CA LYS A 79 32.29 -3.33 6.01
C LYS A 79 31.70 -2.07 5.37
N LYS A 80 30.59 -2.21 4.64
CA LYS A 80 29.89 -1.07 4.03
C LYS A 80 29.40 -0.05 5.07
N ILE A 81 28.85 -0.52 6.20
CA ILE A 81 28.36 0.35 7.27
C ILE A 81 29.54 1.02 8.00
N TYR A 82 30.59 0.26 8.31
CA TYR A 82 31.77 0.77 9.01
C TYR A 82 32.50 1.87 8.24
N HIS A 83 32.56 1.75 6.90
CA HIS A 83 33.16 2.77 6.04
C HIS A 83 32.17 3.81 5.51
N ALA A 84 30.88 3.69 5.80
CA ALA A 84 29.90 4.70 5.39
C ALA A 84 30.07 5.95 6.26
N LYS A 85 30.25 7.11 5.61
CA LYS A 85 30.19 8.39 6.31
C LYS A 85 28.77 8.62 6.84
N PRO A 86 28.60 9.15 8.07
CA PRO A 86 27.29 9.58 8.54
C PRO A 86 26.73 10.61 7.55
N LYS A 87 25.42 10.57 7.30
CA LYS A 87 24.77 11.59 6.49
C LYS A 87 24.83 12.91 7.26
N GLU A 88 25.58 13.86 6.73
CA GLU A 88 25.65 15.21 7.28
C GLU A 88 24.28 15.89 7.16
N ALA A 89 23.87 16.59 8.22
CA ALA A 89 22.65 17.38 8.20
C ALA A 89 22.84 18.52 7.19
N LYS A 90 21.96 18.58 6.19
CA LYS A 90 21.96 19.68 5.22
C LYS A 90 21.29 20.90 5.86
N PRO A 91 21.96 22.05 5.95
CA PRO A 91 21.32 23.27 6.42
C PRO A 91 20.24 23.70 5.43
N TYR A 92 19.20 24.36 5.94
CA TYR A 92 18.19 24.98 5.11
C TYR A 92 18.79 26.15 4.33
N THR A 93 18.36 26.31 3.08
CA THR A 93 18.55 27.56 2.37
C THR A 93 17.65 28.66 2.97
N PRO A 94 17.96 29.96 2.77
CA PRO A 94 17.13 31.05 3.28
C PRO A 94 15.66 30.96 2.83
N GLU A 95 15.43 30.53 1.59
CA GLU A 95 14.09 30.37 1.01
C GLU A 95 13.32 29.19 1.66
N GLU A 96 13.99 28.05 1.86
CA GLU A 96 13.38 26.89 2.52
C GLU A 96 13.06 27.19 3.98
N ALA A 97 13.95 27.91 4.66
CA ALA A 97 13.76 28.32 6.03
C ALA A 97 12.60 29.30 6.19
N LEU A 98 12.48 30.27 5.28
CA LEU A 98 11.35 31.21 5.24
C LEU A 98 10.03 30.48 4.96
N ASN A 99 10.02 29.58 3.99
CA ASN A 99 8.85 28.76 3.68
C ASN A 99 8.41 27.92 4.89
N LEU A 100 9.37 27.27 5.57
CA LEU A 100 9.12 26.51 6.80
C LEU A 100 8.54 27.40 7.92
N GLN A 101 9.10 28.61 8.09
CA GLN A 101 8.61 29.57 9.06
C GLN A 101 7.14 29.95 8.80
N VAL A 102 6.79 30.21 7.53
CA VAL A 102 5.43 30.56 7.12
C VAL A 102 4.47 29.36 7.29
N GLN A 103 4.88 28.16 6.87
CA GLN A 103 4.08 26.94 7.00
C GLN A 103 3.72 26.62 8.45
N LEU A 104 4.70 26.78 9.35
CA LEU A 104 4.52 26.55 10.79
C LEU A 104 3.92 27.74 11.53
N LYS A 105 3.65 28.86 10.84
CA LYS A 105 3.16 30.12 11.40
C LYS A 105 4.01 30.60 12.59
N LEU A 106 5.32 30.40 12.50
CA LEU A 106 6.27 30.81 13.53
C LEU A 106 6.44 32.33 13.52
N SER A 107 6.32 32.97 14.68
CA SER A 107 6.68 34.38 14.80
C SER A 107 8.18 34.55 14.57
N LYS A 108 8.60 35.77 14.22
CA LYS A 108 10.03 36.09 14.06
C LYS A 108 10.82 35.77 15.34
N ARG A 109 10.23 36.00 16.52
CA ARG A 109 10.86 35.72 17.81
C ARG A 109 11.06 34.22 18.02
N ASP A 110 10.04 33.41 17.73
CA ASP A 110 10.10 31.96 17.91
C ASP A 110 11.13 31.33 16.97
N TYR A 111 11.19 31.81 15.73
CA TYR A 111 12.20 31.39 14.77
C TYR A 111 13.62 31.74 15.23
N GLN A 112 13.82 32.95 15.75
CA GLN A 112 15.13 33.38 16.28
C GLN A 112 15.55 32.55 17.50
N LEU A 113 14.61 32.23 18.40
CA LEU A 113 14.87 31.37 19.56
C LEU A 113 15.28 29.95 19.13
N LEU A 114 14.54 29.36 18.20
CA LEU A 114 14.87 28.05 17.60
C LEU A 114 16.27 28.04 17.00
N ARG A 115 16.63 29.11 16.29
CA ARG A 115 17.95 29.28 15.67
C ARG A 115 19.05 29.40 16.73
N SER A 116 18.86 30.21 17.77
CA SER A 116 19.87 30.35 18.83
C SER A 116 20.09 29.04 19.60
N GLU A 117 19.01 28.34 19.98
CA GLU A 117 19.11 27.05 20.67
C GLU A 117 19.81 25.98 19.81
N ALA A 118 19.56 25.99 18.50
CA ALA A 118 20.22 25.08 17.57
C ALA A 118 21.73 25.37 17.47
N ILE A 119 22.13 26.65 17.43
CA ILE A 119 23.54 27.07 17.43
C ILE A 119 24.23 26.64 18.73
N GLU A 120 23.59 26.83 19.89
CA GLU A 120 24.13 26.40 21.19
C GLU A 120 24.40 24.89 21.25
N ARG A 121 23.59 24.09 20.55
CA ARG A 121 23.78 22.63 20.42
C ARG A 121 24.71 22.23 19.28
N ASN A 122 25.51 23.16 18.75
CA ASN A 122 26.42 22.96 17.62
C ASN A 122 25.72 22.47 16.34
N CYS A 123 24.46 22.87 16.14
CA CYS A 123 23.64 22.49 14.99
C CYS A 123 23.29 23.73 14.14
N THR A 124 24.13 24.05 13.15
CA THR A 124 23.91 25.19 12.24
C THR A 124 22.96 24.81 11.09
N ILE A 125 21.71 24.47 11.42
CA ILE A 125 20.72 23.94 10.45
C ILE A 125 19.88 25.08 9.85
N TYR A 126 19.64 26.16 10.60
CA TYR A 126 18.84 27.30 10.16
C TYR A 126 19.76 28.49 9.80
N PRO A 127 19.56 29.13 8.63
CA PRO A 127 20.34 30.29 8.20
C PRO A 127 20.11 31.52 9.09
#